data_AF-A0A8J4GD21-F1
#
_entry.id   AF-A0A8J4GD21-F1
#
_cell.length_a   1.000
_cell.length_b   1.000
_cell.length_c   1.000
_cell.angle_alpha   90.00
_cell.angle_beta   90.00
_cell.angle_gamma   90.00
#
_symmetry.space_group_name_H-M   'P 1'
#
loop_
_entity.id
_entity.type
_entity.pdbx_description
1 polymer ?
#
loop_
_entity_poly.entity_id
_entity_poly.type
_entity_poly.pdbx_seq_one_letter_code
_entity_poly.pdbx_strand_id
1 'polypeptide(L)'
;MRVGTVLSIALLVAFVQVLKAAPTSPFPNFPYCECDPIGAYKLEQNIIFKGNGTYCFKVKVDVPAGCTSPCCTQADLKKVEFSVNQKCDVPGLLLTATLNGVPTTVNPNIELAAQGPTGATIVKITQLGLNLSNANGAEICLTLGTNRAGKGCTTLEDLCVPPAGAPPGVCTAALFSSDTDCCPPSVVNPPPPPPPPAPCATCINISLTVTSSPFPYNFPPEVCDTYAAAVIANLTSAAEAAGATISVPFNLSTCSGNLVSICGAFASEADSMLLQDAANDLAADFLSIVTGRFGTCPPYLEGHNLAVSIDGTADTRPCLNAIQSISCSRENVSFPKCICDTRLGATPYAALPFYSVQPGRLKTTTQYCFKFTTIPTITGPCSNATIFSKVEFWGNENLRRNIRGFAIKPTGATNYTIISASWGARGDETVKATPLNWNIGQAAGSEICMDIDTTISLKDFCLGPFSGGCYLNIFDPTRKCCPMFVVLDGP
;
A
#
# COMPACT_ATOMS: atom_id res chain seq x y z
N MET A 1 -49.85 89.31 30.16
CA MET A 1 -50.65 88.96 28.96
C MET A 1 -49.70 88.55 27.85
N ARG A 2 -50.04 87.47 27.12
CA ARG A 2 -49.34 86.82 26.00
C ARG A 2 -48.26 85.81 26.40
N VAL A 3 -48.09 84.65 25.76
CA VAL A 3 -48.94 83.75 24.93
C VAL A 3 -48.25 82.38 25.10
N GLY A 4 -49.02 81.32 25.31
CA GLY A 4 -48.48 79.95 25.38
C GLY A 4 -48.18 79.38 23.99
N THR A 5 -47.25 78.43 23.92
CA THR A 5 -47.15 77.51 22.77
C THR A 5 -46.60 76.17 23.25
N VAL A 6 -47.46 75.14 23.28
CA VAL A 6 -47.10 73.73 23.42
C VAL A 6 -47.14 73.14 22.01
N LEU A 7 -46.03 72.55 21.58
CA LEU A 7 -45.84 71.97 20.26
C LEU A 7 -46.27 70.50 20.27
N SER A 8 -47.34 70.16 19.54
CA SER A 8 -47.77 68.77 19.30
C SER A 8 -47.17 68.26 17.99
N ILE A 9 -46.44 67.13 18.07
CA ILE A 9 -45.89 66.42 16.92
C ILE A 9 -46.92 65.39 16.44
N ALA A 10 -47.36 65.51 15.19
CA ALA A 10 -48.21 64.55 14.50
C ALA A 10 -47.36 63.46 13.82
N LEU A 11 -47.62 62.19 14.17
CA LEU A 11 -47.00 61.02 13.53
C LEU A 11 -47.82 60.62 12.29
N LEU A 12 -47.21 60.68 11.10
CA LEU A 12 -47.73 60.14 9.85
C LEU A 12 -47.31 58.67 9.74
N VAL A 13 -48.29 57.75 9.81
CA VAL A 13 -48.08 56.32 9.53
C VAL A 13 -48.25 56.09 8.02
N ALA A 14 -47.15 55.78 7.34
CA ALA A 14 -47.16 55.36 5.94
C ALA A 14 -47.44 53.85 5.85
N PHE A 15 -48.54 53.47 5.22
CA PHE A 15 -48.84 52.09 4.83
C PHE A 15 -47.93 51.67 3.67
N VAL A 16 -46.98 50.78 3.92
CA VAL A 16 -46.23 50.08 2.88
C VAL A 16 -47.00 48.81 2.51
N GLN A 17 -47.63 48.80 1.34
CA GLN A 17 -48.16 47.56 0.76
C GLN A 17 -47.01 46.78 0.12
N VAL A 18 -46.61 45.70 0.78
CA VAL A 18 -45.71 44.71 0.19
C VAL A 18 -46.54 43.88 -0.80
N LEU A 19 -46.39 44.19 -2.09
CA LEU A 19 -46.80 43.27 -3.16
C LEU A 19 -45.95 42.01 -3.01
N LYS A 20 -46.53 40.93 -2.46
CA LYS A 20 -45.94 39.59 -2.58
C LYS A 20 -45.93 39.23 -4.07
N ALA A 21 -44.75 39.20 -4.67
CA ALA A 21 -44.57 38.54 -5.97
C ALA A 21 -45.11 37.10 -5.84
N ALA A 22 -45.98 36.70 -6.75
CA ALA A 22 -46.41 35.31 -6.83
C ALA A 22 -45.15 34.44 -7.01
N PRO A 23 -44.98 33.35 -6.25
CA PRO A 23 -43.85 32.45 -6.46
C PRO A 23 -43.90 31.97 -7.91
N THR A 24 -42.87 32.31 -8.68
CA THR A 24 -42.68 31.77 -10.03
C THR A 24 -42.56 30.25 -9.89
N SER A 25 -43.50 29.51 -10.46
CA SER A 25 -43.44 28.05 -10.50
C SER A 25 -42.06 27.64 -11.03
N PRO A 26 -41.28 26.79 -10.32
CA PRO A 26 -40.01 26.27 -10.83
C PRO A 26 -40.20 25.42 -12.10
N PHE A 27 -41.45 25.11 -12.46
CA PHE A 27 -41.84 24.38 -13.66
C PHE A 27 -42.82 25.25 -14.47
N PRO A 28 -42.34 26.25 -15.22
CA PRO A 28 -43.24 27.16 -15.92
C PRO A 28 -44.09 26.46 -16.99
N ASN A 29 -43.65 25.30 -17.51
CA ASN A 29 -44.29 24.61 -18.62
C ASN A 29 -44.51 23.09 -18.38
N PHE A 30 -44.24 22.55 -17.19
CA PHE A 30 -44.36 21.11 -16.91
C PHE A 30 -45.20 20.89 -15.63
N PRO A 31 -46.13 19.92 -15.59
CA PRO A 31 -46.52 18.97 -16.65
C PRO A 31 -47.10 19.65 -17.89
N TYR A 32 -46.92 19.01 -19.05
CA TYR A 32 -47.39 19.52 -20.34
C TYR A 32 -48.89 19.23 -20.51
N CYS A 33 -49.70 19.63 -19.53
CA CYS A 33 -51.15 19.64 -19.62
C CYS A 33 -51.83 20.55 -18.60
N GLU A 34 -53.11 20.86 -18.86
CA GLU A 34 -53.99 21.56 -17.90
C GLU A 34 -54.51 20.57 -16.84
N CYS A 35 -54.07 20.73 -15.59
CA CYS A 35 -54.41 19.87 -14.46
C CYS A 35 -54.08 20.57 -13.13
N ASP A 36 -54.67 20.10 -12.02
CA ASP A 36 -54.43 20.64 -10.68
C ASP A 36 -53.01 20.25 -10.20
N PRO A 37 -52.11 21.22 -9.96
CA PRO A 37 -50.75 20.94 -9.50
C PRO A 37 -50.70 20.59 -8.00
N ILE A 38 -51.82 20.67 -7.28
CA ILE A 38 -51.92 20.28 -5.87
C ILE A 38 -52.47 18.85 -5.80
N GLY A 39 -51.77 17.96 -5.10
CA GLY A 39 -52.24 16.58 -4.91
C GLY A 39 -51.54 15.85 -3.78
N ALA A 40 -52.01 14.64 -3.49
CA ALA A 40 -51.52 13.82 -2.38
C ALA A 40 -50.17 13.12 -2.64
N TYR A 41 -49.70 13.06 -3.88
CA TYR A 41 -48.54 12.27 -4.25
C TYR A 41 -47.34 13.14 -4.59
N LYS A 42 -46.16 12.67 -4.21
CA LYS A 42 -44.87 13.20 -4.68
C LYS A 42 -43.83 12.09 -4.77
N LEU A 43 -42.78 12.30 -5.54
CA LEU A 43 -41.59 11.45 -5.47
C LEU A 43 -40.68 11.93 -4.33
N GLU A 44 -40.03 10.99 -3.64
CA GLU A 44 -38.94 11.33 -2.74
C GLU A 44 -37.77 11.94 -3.52
N GLN A 45 -37.10 12.93 -2.92
CA GLN A 45 -36.05 13.69 -3.61
C GLN A 45 -34.81 12.85 -3.94
N ASN A 46 -34.51 11.80 -3.18
CA ASN A 46 -33.30 11.01 -3.35
C ASN A 46 -33.59 9.75 -4.16
N ILE A 47 -32.97 9.67 -5.33
CA ILE A 47 -33.07 8.49 -6.21
C ILE A 47 -32.09 7.42 -5.74
N ILE A 48 -32.48 6.15 -5.89
CA ILE A 48 -31.62 5.01 -5.59
C ILE A 48 -31.08 4.43 -6.90
N PHE A 49 -29.76 4.42 -7.09
CA PHE A 49 -29.13 3.70 -8.19
C PHE A 49 -28.86 2.25 -7.79
N LYS A 50 -29.43 1.29 -8.53
CA LYS A 50 -29.31 -0.15 -8.24
C LYS A 50 -28.27 -0.87 -9.12
N GLY A 51 -27.45 -0.13 -9.88
CA GLY A 51 -26.56 -0.70 -10.89
C GLY A 51 -27.27 -0.96 -12.22
N ASN A 52 -26.50 -1.33 -13.25
CA ASN A 52 -26.99 -1.67 -14.60
C ASN A 52 -27.98 -0.64 -15.20
N GLY A 53 -27.69 0.66 -15.04
CA GLY A 53 -28.55 1.73 -15.57
C GLY A 53 -29.94 1.83 -14.91
N THR A 54 -30.15 1.20 -13.74
CA THR A 54 -31.46 1.17 -13.06
C THR A 54 -31.53 2.22 -11.95
N TYR A 55 -32.52 3.12 -12.08
CA TYR A 55 -32.79 4.22 -11.17
C TYR A 55 -34.18 4.06 -10.55
N CYS A 56 -34.27 4.05 -9.23
CA CYS A 56 -35.52 3.82 -8.50
C CYS A 56 -35.98 5.07 -7.75
N PHE A 57 -37.27 5.36 -7.89
CA PHE A 57 -37.98 6.48 -7.31
C PHE A 57 -39.02 5.96 -6.32
N LYS A 58 -39.03 6.48 -5.10
CA LYS A 58 -40.06 6.15 -4.11
C LYS A 58 -41.20 7.16 -4.17
N VAL A 59 -42.42 6.65 -4.19
CA VAL A 59 -43.63 7.46 -4.08
C VAL A 59 -43.90 7.72 -2.60
N LYS A 60 -44.16 8.98 -2.26
CA LYS A 60 -44.61 9.39 -0.93
C LYS A 60 -46.03 9.96 -1.04
N VAL A 61 -46.91 9.48 -0.16
CA VAL A 61 -48.23 10.08 0.04
C VAL A 61 -48.07 11.15 1.12
N ASP A 62 -48.21 12.42 0.73
CA ASP A 62 -48.04 13.58 1.58
C ASP A 62 -49.10 14.63 1.23
N VAL A 63 -50.27 14.51 1.86
CA VAL A 63 -51.41 15.39 1.59
C VAL A 63 -51.12 16.80 2.14
N PRO A 64 -51.10 17.84 1.29
CA PRO A 64 -50.87 19.21 1.75
C PRO A 64 -51.89 19.64 2.81
N ALA A 65 -51.42 20.35 3.85
CA ALA A 65 -52.28 20.79 4.93
C ALA A 65 -53.45 21.64 4.40
N GLY A 66 -54.68 21.25 4.78
CA GLY A 66 -55.91 21.93 4.34
C GLY A 66 -56.38 21.58 2.93
N CYS A 67 -55.73 20.65 2.23
CA CYS A 67 -56.17 20.23 0.91
C CYS A 67 -57.38 19.29 1.00
N THR A 68 -58.53 19.77 0.54
CA THR A 68 -59.80 19.02 0.51
C THR A 68 -60.26 18.66 -0.90
N SER A 69 -59.48 19.01 -1.93
CA SER A 69 -59.83 18.69 -3.32
C SER A 69 -59.82 17.17 -3.57
N PRO A 70 -60.48 16.69 -4.64
CA PRO A 70 -60.39 15.31 -5.06
C PRO A 70 -58.94 14.83 -5.27
N CYS A 71 -58.01 15.72 -5.62
CA CYS A 71 -56.58 15.43 -5.76
C CYS A 71 -55.87 15.00 -4.47
N CYS A 72 -56.45 15.33 -3.33
CA CYS A 72 -55.91 15.04 -2.02
C CYS A 72 -56.66 13.93 -1.29
N THR A 73 -57.91 13.68 -1.69
CA THR A 73 -58.83 12.81 -0.94
C THR A 73 -59.29 11.57 -1.71
N GLN A 74 -59.23 11.59 -3.04
CA GLN A 74 -59.82 10.55 -3.90
C GLN A 74 -58.94 10.13 -5.09
N ALA A 75 -57.96 10.95 -5.46
CA ALA A 75 -57.08 10.66 -6.59
C ALA A 75 -56.34 9.34 -6.42
N ASP A 76 -56.38 8.51 -7.45
CA ASP A 76 -55.43 7.43 -7.66
C ASP A 76 -54.12 7.96 -8.27
N LEU A 77 -53.15 7.08 -8.43
CA LEU A 77 -51.91 7.32 -9.14
C LEU A 77 -51.82 6.31 -10.29
N LYS A 78 -52.22 6.76 -11.49
CA LYS A 78 -52.32 5.93 -12.70
C LYS A 78 -51.03 5.91 -13.51
N LYS A 79 -50.33 7.05 -13.55
CA LYS A 79 -49.12 7.23 -14.35
C LYS A 79 -48.18 8.23 -13.70
N VAL A 80 -46.89 8.10 -14.03
CA VAL A 80 -45.87 9.12 -13.81
C VAL A 80 -45.25 9.49 -15.15
N GLU A 81 -44.98 10.77 -15.34
CA GLU A 81 -44.26 11.28 -16.51
C GLU A 81 -43.00 12.01 -16.06
N PHE A 82 -41.89 11.78 -16.75
CA PHE A 82 -40.64 12.51 -16.55
C PHE A 82 -40.38 13.41 -17.75
N SER A 83 -39.95 14.66 -17.53
CA SER A 83 -39.46 15.53 -18.60
C SER A 83 -38.04 15.09 -19.01
N VAL A 84 -37.88 14.70 -20.27
CA VAL A 84 -36.64 14.07 -20.77
C VAL A 84 -36.12 14.75 -22.03
N ASN A 85 -34.84 14.57 -22.33
CA ASN A 85 -34.19 15.12 -23.50
C ASN A 85 -34.60 14.37 -24.77
N GLN A 86 -34.99 15.10 -25.81
CA GLN A 86 -35.39 14.55 -27.10
C GLN A 86 -34.28 13.68 -27.75
N LYS A 87 -33.01 13.95 -27.45
CA LYS A 87 -31.86 13.15 -27.92
C LYS A 87 -31.94 11.67 -27.51
N CYS A 88 -32.68 11.37 -26.45
CA CYS A 88 -32.85 10.03 -25.92
C CYS A 88 -33.92 9.23 -26.68
N ASP A 89 -34.81 9.90 -27.41
CA ASP A 89 -35.84 9.27 -28.24
C ASP A 89 -35.21 8.71 -29.53
N VAL A 90 -34.68 7.49 -29.44
CA VAL A 90 -34.05 6.78 -30.55
C VAL A 90 -34.79 5.49 -30.87
N PRO A 91 -34.94 5.12 -32.16
CA PRO A 91 -35.56 3.86 -32.53
C PRO A 91 -34.87 2.66 -31.89
N GLY A 92 -35.66 1.77 -31.29
CA GLY A 92 -35.17 0.53 -30.65
C GLY A 92 -34.43 0.75 -29.33
N LEU A 93 -34.65 1.89 -28.65
CA LEU A 93 -34.15 2.14 -27.29
C LEU A 93 -34.58 1.03 -26.33
N LEU A 94 -33.64 0.54 -25.51
CA LEU A 94 -33.95 -0.34 -24.39
C LEU A 94 -34.34 0.51 -23.18
N LEU A 95 -35.64 0.61 -22.92
CA LEU A 95 -36.20 1.31 -21.77
C LEU A 95 -37.24 0.41 -21.11
N THR A 96 -37.04 0.07 -19.84
CA THR A 96 -37.97 -0.79 -19.09
C THR A 96 -38.28 -0.17 -17.73
N ALA A 97 -39.47 -0.47 -17.19
CA ALA A 97 -39.84 -0.03 -15.86
C ALA A 97 -40.42 -1.16 -15.02
N THR A 98 -40.18 -1.11 -13.71
CA THR A 98 -40.78 -2.00 -12.72
C THR A 98 -41.50 -1.20 -11.65
N LEU A 99 -42.60 -1.73 -11.12
CA LEU A 99 -43.26 -1.25 -9.92
C LEU A 99 -43.09 -2.31 -8.82
N ASN A 100 -42.48 -1.92 -7.70
CA ASN A 100 -42.16 -2.80 -6.57
C ASN A 100 -41.41 -4.09 -7.01
N GLY A 101 -40.47 -3.94 -7.96
CA GLY A 101 -39.70 -5.04 -8.52
C GLY A 101 -40.41 -5.89 -9.59
N VAL A 102 -41.70 -5.66 -9.83
CA VAL A 102 -42.47 -6.36 -10.86
C VAL A 102 -42.46 -5.52 -12.15
N PRO A 103 -42.14 -6.09 -13.34
CA PRO A 103 -42.23 -5.37 -14.60
C PRO A 103 -43.61 -4.73 -14.80
N THR A 104 -43.62 -3.46 -15.23
CA THR A 104 -44.86 -2.76 -15.55
C THR A 104 -45.57 -3.42 -16.74
N THR A 105 -46.90 -3.45 -16.72
CA THR A 105 -47.73 -4.08 -17.78
C THR A 105 -47.49 -3.45 -19.16
N VAL A 106 -47.21 -2.16 -19.18
CA VAL A 106 -46.89 -1.39 -20.39
C VAL A 106 -45.47 -0.89 -20.25
N ASN A 107 -44.61 -1.27 -21.19
CA ASN A 107 -43.24 -0.76 -21.24
C ASN A 107 -43.26 0.77 -21.35
N PRO A 108 -42.35 1.45 -20.63
CA PRO A 108 -42.19 2.88 -20.77
C PRO A 108 -41.77 3.24 -22.19
N ASN A 109 -42.30 4.36 -22.69
CA ASN A 109 -41.94 4.93 -23.98
C ASN A 109 -41.55 6.39 -23.83
N ILE A 110 -40.64 6.85 -24.69
CA ILE A 110 -40.40 8.27 -24.91
C ILE A 110 -41.34 8.73 -26.01
N GLU A 111 -42.05 9.83 -25.79
CA GLU A 111 -42.95 10.42 -26.78
C GLU A 111 -42.91 11.95 -26.72
N LEU A 112 -43.31 12.58 -27.82
CA LEU A 112 -43.51 14.04 -27.86
C LEU A 112 -44.68 14.43 -26.96
N ALA A 113 -44.47 15.45 -26.13
CA ALA A 113 -45.50 15.98 -25.25
C ALA A 113 -46.53 16.77 -26.05
N ALA A 114 -47.77 16.27 -26.12
CA ALA A 114 -48.81 16.81 -26.99
C ALA A 114 -49.18 18.28 -26.73
N GLN A 115 -49.11 18.74 -25.47
CA GLN A 115 -49.38 20.13 -25.09
C GLN A 115 -48.10 20.85 -24.62
N GLY A 116 -46.94 20.29 -24.93
CA GLY A 116 -45.65 20.89 -24.61
C GLY A 116 -45.15 21.84 -25.70
N PRO A 117 -44.11 22.62 -25.42
CA PRO A 117 -43.42 23.38 -26.46
C PRO A 117 -42.82 22.43 -27.52
N THR A 118 -42.56 22.94 -28.73
CA THR A 118 -41.99 22.15 -29.82
C THR A 118 -40.72 21.43 -29.38
N GLY A 119 -40.68 20.11 -29.54
CA GLY A 119 -39.55 19.26 -29.17
C GLY A 119 -39.55 18.78 -27.71
N ALA A 120 -40.53 19.17 -26.90
CA ALA A 120 -40.69 18.62 -25.55
C ALA A 120 -41.00 17.12 -25.62
N THR A 121 -40.24 16.34 -24.86
CA THR A 121 -40.40 14.88 -24.78
C THR A 121 -40.59 14.42 -23.34
N ILE A 122 -41.39 13.37 -23.17
CA ILE A 122 -41.64 12.75 -21.87
C ILE A 122 -41.36 11.26 -21.91
N VAL A 123 -40.89 10.70 -20.79
CA VAL A 123 -41.01 9.25 -20.52
C VAL A 123 -42.31 9.05 -19.76
N LYS A 124 -43.18 8.17 -20.25
CA LYS A 124 -44.44 7.82 -19.57
C LYS A 124 -44.41 6.40 -19.02
N ILE A 125 -44.76 6.26 -17.74
CA ILE A 125 -44.98 4.96 -17.08
C ILE A 125 -46.44 4.92 -16.64
N THR A 126 -47.23 4.00 -17.21
CA THR A 126 -48.68 3.92 -16.99
C THR A 126 -49.10 2.66 -16.25
N GLN A 127 -50.41 2.57 -15.94
CA GLN A 127 -51.03 1.41 -15.27
C GLN A 127 -50.37 1.08 -13.93
N LEU A 128 -49.99 2.12 -13.18
CA LEU A 128 -49.37 1.94 -11.86
C LEU A 128 -50.35 1.30 -10.86
N GLY A 129 -51.66 1.53 -11.01
CA GLY A 129 -52.69 0.94 -10.14
C GLY A 129 -52.54 1.33 -8.67
N LEU A 130 -51.86 2.45 -8.41
CA LEU A 130 -51.60 2.96 -7.07
C LEU A 130 -52.73 3.89 -6.64
N ASN A 131 -52.94 4.00 -5.33
CA ASN A 131 -53.92 4.87 -4.71
C ASN A 131 -53.44 5.29 -3.31
N LEU A 132 -54.21 6.13 -2.61
CA LEU A 132 -53.82 6.68 -1.31
C LEU A 132 -53.44 5.62 -0.26
N SER A 133 -53.98 4.40 -0.37
CA SER A 133 -53.74 3.32 0.59
C SER A 133 -52.48 2.49 0.30
N ASN A 134 -52.02 2.42 -0.95
CA ASN A 134 -50.91 1.53 -1.35
C ASN A 134 -49.74 2.24 -2.06
N ALA A 135 -49.86 3.53 -2.36
CA ALA A 135 -48.82 4.29 -3.05
C ALA A 135 -47.64 4.65 -2.15
N ASN A 136 -47.86 4.81 -0.83
CA ASN A 136 -46.80 5.27 0.06
C ASN A 136 -45.70 4.22 0.20
N GLY A 137 -44.47 4.59 -0.17
CA GLY A 137 -43.31 3.70 -0.21
C GLY A 137 -43.23 2.83 -1.46
N ALA A 138 -44.19 2.92 -2.39
CA ALA A 138 -44.11 2.20 -3.66
C ALA A 138 -42.88 2.64 -4.46
N GLU A 139 -42.16 1.69 -5.02
CA GLU A 139 -40.90 1.91 -5.72
C GLU A 139 -41.09 1.73 -7.23
N ILE A 140 -40.85 2.80 -7.98
CA ILE A 140 -40.87 2.78 -9.45
C ILE A 140 -39.42 2.79 -9.90
N CYS A 141 -38.96 1.75 -10.60
CA CYS A 141 -37.61 1.72 -11.16
C CYS A 141 -37.65 1.84 -12.68
N LEU A 142 -36.76 2.68 -13.22
CA LEU A 142 -36.53 2.86 -14.65
C LEU A 142 -35.14 2.32 -14.99
N THR A 143 -35.04 1.40 -15.93
CA THR A 143 -33.78 0.87 -16.42
C THR A 143 -33.48 1.44 -17.80
N LEU A 144 -32.35 2.14 -17.88
CA LEU A 144 -31.87 2.84 -19.06
C LEU A 144 -30.86 1.98 -19.82
N GLY A 145 -30.98 1.97 -21.13
CA GLY A 145 -30.06 1.26 -22.02
C GLY A 145 -29.92 1.95 -23.37
N THR A 146 -29.05 1.40 -24.21
CA THR A 146 -28.87 1.84 -25.58
C THR A 146 -29.63 0.94 -26.55
N ASN A 147 -29.88 1.43 -27.76
CA ASN A 147 -30.28 0.58 -28.87
C ASN A 147 -29.09 -0.22 -29.42
N ARG A 148 -29.33 -1.09 -30.41
CA ARG A 148 -28.28 -1.92 -31.04
C ARG A 148 -27.12 -1.13 -31.67
N ALA A 149 -27.31 0.17 -31.94
CA ALA A 149 -26.29 1.05 -32.49
C ALA A 149 -25.54 1.85 -31.41
N GLY A 150 -25.72 1.53 -30.12
CA GLY A 150 -25.10 2.24 -29.01
C GLY A 150 -25.66 3.64 -28.75
N LYS A 151 -26.82 3.98 -29.34
CA LYS A 151 -27.48 5.28 -29.14
C LYS A 151 -28.56 5.18 -28.06
N GLY A 152 -28.73 6.25 -27.29
CA GLY A 152 -29.68 6.32 -26.19
C GLY A 152 -29.10 7.13 -25.03
N CYS A 153 -29.78 7.13 -23.89
CA CYS A 153 -29.33 7.76 -22.67
C CYS A 153 -29.20 6.67 -21.61
N THR A 154 -28.03 6.54 -20.99
CA THR A 154 -27.74 5.48 -20.00
C THR A 154 -27.68 6.00 -18.57
N THR A 155 -27.78 7.33 -18.39
CA THR A 155 -27.77 8.00 -17.09
C THR A 155 -28.91 9.01 -16.98
N LEU A 156 -29.24 9.43 -15.75
CA LEU A 156 -30.24 10.49 -15.55
C LEU A 156 -29.74 11.86 -16.00
N GLU A 157 -28.43 12.09 -15.96
CA GLU A 157 -27.78 13.29 -16.48
C GLU A 157 -28.02 13.45 -17.97
N ASP A 158 -28.03 12.34 -18.72
CA ASP A 158 -28.37 12.35 -20.13
C ASP A 158 -29.88 12.35 -20.40
N LEU A 159 -30.63 11.61 -19.59
CA LEU A 159 -32.07 11.43 -19.79
C LEU A 159 -32.87 12.70 -19.46
N CYS A 160 -32.64 13.31 -18.31
CA CYS A 160 -33.58 14.27 -17.74
C CYS A 160 -33.35 15.71 -18.23
N VAL A 161 -34.44 16.46 -18.36
CA VAL A 161 -34.39 17.92 -18.53
C VAL A 161 -34.46 18.55 -17.14
N PRO A 162 -33.35 19.12 -16.62
CA PRO A 162 -33.36 19.73 -15.29
C PRO A 162 -34.21 21.00 -15.29
N PRO A 163 -34.93 21.30 -14.18
CA PRO A 163 -35.60 22.57 -14.03
C PRO A 163 -34.60 23.73 -14.01
N ALA A 164 -35.06 24.94 -14.34
CA ALA A 164 -34.18 26.09 -14.47
C ALA A 164 -33.38 26.34 -13.17
N GLY A 165 -32.05 26.38 -13.29
CA GLY A 165 -31.14 26.57 -12.15
C GLY A 165 -30.72 25.30 -11.41
N ALA A 166 -31.23 24.12 -11.78
CA ALA A 166 -30.78 22.84 -11.22
C ALA A 166 -29.60 22.24 -12.02
N PRO A 167 -28.71 21.46 -11.36
CA PRO A 167 -27.62 20.77 -12.05
C PRO A 167 -28.12 19.64 -12.97
N PRO A 168 -27.30 19.18 -13.94
CA PRO A 168 -27.59 17.98 -14.72
C PRO A 168 -27.90 16.76 -13.84
N GLY A 169 -28.80 15.89 -14.30
CA GLY A 169 -29.22 14.68 -13.57
C GLY A 169 -30.40 14.87 -12.63
N VAL A 170 -30.79 16.12 -12.34
CA VAL A 170 -32.05 16.42 -11.66
C VAL A 170 -33.21 16.21 -12.64
N CYS A 171 -34.17 15.37 -12.27
CA CYS A 171 -35.34 15.12 -13.11
C CYS A 171 -36.57 15.84 -12.55
N THR A 172 -37.40 16.33 -13.47
CA THR A 172 -38.75 16.79 -13.15
C THR A 172 -39.74 15.70 -13.52
N ALA A 173 -40.63 15.34 -12.60
CA ALA A 173 -41.66 14.34 -12.78
C ALA A 173 -43.05 14.87 -12.39
N ALA A 174 -44.12 14.34 -12.99
CA ALA A 174 -45.50 14.65 -12.61
C ALA A 174 -46.29 13.36 -12.42
N LEU A 175 -47.12 13.33 -11.38
CA LEU A 175 -47.87 12.16 -10.95
C LEU A 175 -49.36 12.37 -11.24
N PHE A 176 -49.99 11.47 -12.00
CA PHE A 176 -51.32 11.72 -12.54
C PHE A 176 -52.38 10.76 -12.03
N SER A 177 -53.59 11.28 -11.83
CA SER A 177 -54.80 10.53 -11.51
C SER A 177 -55.65 10.20 -12.74
N SER A 178 -56.55 9.23 -12.63
CA SER A 178 -57.46 8.75 -13.68
C SER A 178 -58.54 9.75 -13.99
N ASP A 179 -59.25 10.21 -12.96
CA ASP A 179 -60.56 10.86 -13.12
C ASP A 179 -60.66 12.24 -12.46
N THR A 180 -59.57 12.74 -11.84
CA THR A 180 -59.60 13.96 -11.01
C THR A 180 -58.71 15.08 -11.55
N ASP A 181 -58.14 14.93 -12.75
CA ASP A 181 -57.25 15.90 -13.41
C ASP A 181 -56.13 16.44 -12.50
N CYS A 182 -55.54 15.56 -11.68
CA CYS A 182 -54.47 15.92 -10.75
C CYS A 182 -53.11 15.60 -11.37
N CYS A 183 -52.12 16.47 -11.15
CA CYS A 183 -50.79 16.30 -11.71
C CYS A 183 -49.66 16.94 -10.87
N PRO A 184 -49.59 16.71 -9.54
CA PRO A 184 -48.56 17.33 -8.71
C PRO A 184 -47.14 17.08 -9.26
N PRO A 185 -46.35 18.13 -9.52
CA PRO A 185 -44.97 17.98 -9.97
C PRO A 185 -44.04 17.62 -8.82
N SER A 186 -42.91 16.99 -9.13
CA SER A 186 -41.85 16.57 -8.22
C SER A 186 -40.48 16.82 -8.83
N VAL A 187 -39.51 17.21 -7.99
CA VAL A 187 -38.08 17.24 -8.32
C VAL A 187 -37.40 16.07 -7.66
N VAL A 188 -36.60 15.34 -8.43
CA VAL A 188 -35.78 14.24 -7.92
C VAL A 188 -34.32 14.50 -8.26
N ASN A 189 -33.46 14.44 -7.25
CA ASN A 189 -32.03 14.69 -7.34
C ASN A 189 -31.30 13.38 -7.68
N PRO A 190 -30.24 13.44 -8.50
CA PRO A 190 -29.40 12.27 -8.75
C PRO A 190 -28.79 11.77 -7.43
N PRO A 191 -28.52 10.47 -7.30
CA PRO A 191 -27.81 9.96 -6.13
C PRO A 191 -26.44 10.66 -6.02
N PRO A 192 -25.94 10.92 -4.80
CA PRO A 192 -24.57 11.41 -4.65
C PRO A 192 -23.60 10.43 -5.31
N PRO A 193 -22.51 10.93 -5.93
CA PRO A 193 -21.50 10.06 -6.53
C PRO A 193 -21.01 9.04 -5.49
N PRO A 194 -20.77 7.77 -5.89
CA PRO A 194 -20.13 6.84 -4.97
C PRO A 194 -18.78 7.43 -4.51
N PRO A 195 -18.43 7.32 -3.22
CA PRO A 195 -17.13 7.79 -2.74
C PRO A 195 -16.00 7.07 -3.49
N PRO A 196 -14.88 7.75 -3.77
CA PRO A 196 -13.71 7.12 -4.38
C PRO A 196 -13.30 5.87 -3.58
N PRO A 197 -12.80 4.81 -4.26
CA PRO A 197 -12.21 3.66 -3.56
C PRO A 197 -11.15 4.14 -2.56
N ALA A 198 -11.17 3.58 -1.36
CA ALA A 198 -10.17 3.91 -0.35
C ALA A 198 -8.79 3.37 -0.78
N PRO A 199 -7.70 4.16 -0.62
CA PRO A 199 -6.35 3.68 -0.86
C PRO A 199 -6.03 2.45 -0.03
N CYS A 200 -5.29 1.51 -0.63
CA CYS A 200 -4.92 0.25 0.02
C CYS A 200 -3.49 0.35 0.59
N ALA A 201 -3.39 0.74 1.86
CA ALA A 201 -2.12 0.93 2.54
C ALA A 201 -1.38 -0.39 2.75
N THR A 202 -0.09 -0.42 2.39
CA THR A 202 0.76 -1.63 2.39
C THR A 202 2.14 -1.28 2.93
N CYS A 203 2.70 -2.15 3.75
CA CYS A 203 4.08 -2.09 4.21
C CYS A 203 4.84 -3.37 3.89
N ILE A 204 6.10 -3.22 3.51
CA ILE A 204 7.07 -4.30 3.35
C ILE A 204 8.04 -4.23 4.52
N ASN A 205 8.06 -5.29 5.33
CA ASN A 205 8.87 -5.38 6.53
C ASN A 205 9.98 -6.40 6.34
N ILE A 206 11.22 -5.94 6.38
CA ILE A 206 12.41 -6.80 6.50
C ILE A 206 12.77 -6.85 7.97
N SER A 207 12.64 -8.03 8.58
CA SER A 207 12.88 -8.23 9.99
C SER A 207 13.96 -9.27 10.25
N LEU A 208 14.70 -9.07 11.34
CA LEU A 208 15.76 -9.95 11.80
C LEU A 208 15.45 -10.43 13.22
N THR A 209 15.54 -11.74 13.44
CA THR A 209 15.41 -12.34 14.78
C THR A 209 16.66 -13.15 15.09
N VAL A 210 17.30 -12.89 16.23
CA VAL A 210 18.48 -13.65 16.66
C VAL A 210 18.04 -15.05 17.11
N THR A 211 18.63 -16.10 16.53
CA THR A 211 18.38 -17.50 16.95
C THR A 211 19.51 -18.03 17.82
N SER A 212 20.77 -17.75 17.45
CA SER A 212 21.94 -18.32 18.13
C SER A 212 23.25 -17.54 17.88
N SER A 213 23.17 -16.29 17.41
CA SER A 213 24.37 -15.49 17.11
C SER A 213 25.00 -14.89 18.36
N PRO A 214 26.33 -15.00 18.56
CA PRO A 214 27.04 -14.23 19.58
C PRO A 214 27.24 -12.75 19.19
N PHE A 215 26.97 -12.41 17.92
CA PHE A 215 27.07 -11.06 17.38
C PHE A 215 25.68 -10.59 16.94
N PRO A 216 24.94 -9.86 17.79
CA PRO A 216 23.68 -9.28 17.36
C PRO A 216 23.95 -8.28 16.24
N TYR A 217 23.25 -8.45 15.12
CA TYR A 217 23.32 -7.52 13.99
C TYR A 217 22.13 -6.56 14.04
N ASN A 218 22.42 -5.28 13.77
CA ASN A 218 21.42 -4.26 13.53
C ASN A 218 21.66 -3.69 12.14
N PHE A 219 20.59 -3.40 11.39
CA PHE A 219 20.69 -2.75 10.10
C PHE A 219 21.28 -1.33 10.27
N PRO A 220 22.46 -1.05 9.69
CA PRO A 220 22.98 0.31 9.64
C PRO A 220 22.05 1.19 8.78
N PRO A 221 21.91 2.49 9.09
CA PRO A 221 21.07 3.40 8.30
C PRO A 221 21.38 3.39 6.80
N GLU A 222 22.67 3.37 6.44
CA GLU A 222 23.14 3.36 5.04
C GLU A 222 22.69 2.10 4.27
N VAL A 223 22.61 0.97 4.96
CA VAL A 223 22.14 -0.30 4.40
C VAL A 223 20.62 -0.30 4.23
N CYS A 224 19.89 0.32 5.16
CA CYS A 224 18.43 0.47 5.05
C CYS A 224 18.02 1.26 3.80
N ASP A 225 18.70 2.37 3.53
CA ASP A 225 18.40 3.20 2.35
C ASP A 225 18.63 2.40 1.05
N THR A 226 19.73 1.63 1.01
CA THR A 226 20.05 0.75 -0.12
C THR A 226 18.99 -0.33 -0.32
N TYR A 227 18.55 -0.99 0.76
CA TYR A 227 17.49 -2.01 0.69
C TYR A 227 16.15 -1.41 0.30
N ALA A 228 15.77 -0.28 0.87
CA ALA A 228 14.54 0.42 0.55
C ALA A 228 14.49 0.82 -0.93
N ALA A 229 15.55 1.43 -1.45
CA ALA A 229 15.63 1.81 -2.85
C ALA A 229 15.45 0.61 -3.79
N ALA A 230 16.11 -0.51 -3.50
CA ALA A 230 16.00 -1.72 -4.32
C ALA A 230 14.60 -2.36 -4.25
N VAL A 231 14.00 -2.45 -3.06
CA VAL A 231 12.62 -2.95 -2.88
C VAL A 231 11.60 -2.06 -3.59
N ILE A 232 11.72 -0.73 -3.43
CA ILE A 232 10.82 0.24 -4.08
C ILE A 232 10.91 0.13 -5.59
N ALA A 233 12.12 0.04 -6.16
CA ALA A 233 12.31 -0.10 -7.59
C ALA A 233 11.68 -1.38 -8.14
N ASN A 234 11.88 -2.52 -7.46
CA ASN A 234 11.31 -3.80 -7.86
C ASN A 234 9.78 -3.81 -7.75
N LEU A 235 9.22 -3.31 -6.64
CA LEU A 235 7.78 -3.24 -6.44
C LEU A 235 7.10 -2.32 -7.47
N THR A 236 7.69 -1.15 -7.73
CA THR A 236 7.16 -0.19 -8.72
C THR A 236 7.17 -0.81 -10.12
N SER A 237 8.26 -1.47 -10.49
CA SER A 237 8.36 -2.18 -11.78
C SER A 237 7.31 -3.29 -11.91
N ALA A 238 7.08 -4.06 -10.84
CA ALA A 238 6.06 -5.10 -10.82
C ALA A 238 4.64 -4.52 -10.92
N ALA A 239 4.36 -3.41 -10.21
CA ALA A 239 3.08 -2.73 -10.26
C ALA A 239 2.79 -2.18 -11.67
N GLU A 240 3.78 -1.53 -12.30
CA GLU A 240 3.67 -1.04 -13.68
C GLU A 240 3.42 -2.19 -14.66
N ALA A 241 4.13 -3.31 -14.53
CA ALA A 241 3.96 -4.48 -15.39
C ALA A 241 2.58 -5.14 -15.23
N ALA A 242 2.02 -5.13 -14.01
CA ALA A 242 0.69 -5.66 -13.72
C ALA A 242 -0.45 -4.66 -14.07
N GLY A 243 -0.12 -3.40 -14.39
CA GLY A 243 -1.11 -2.34 -14.58
C GLY A 243 -1.75 -1.84 -13.28
N ALA A 244 -1.13 -2.09 -12.13
CA ALA A 244 -1.59 -1.64 -10.82
C ALA A 244 -1.20 -0.18 -10.56
N THR A 245 -2.12 0.61 -10.01
CA THR A 245 -1.88 2.02 -9.69
C THR A 245 -1.40 2.21 -8.25
N ILE A 246 -0.25 2.85 -8.07
CA ILE A 246 0.25 3.30 -6.75
C ILE A 246 -0.25 4.73 -6.52
N SER A 247 -1.05 4.95 -5.47
CA SER A 247 -1.60 6.27 -5.12
C SER A 247 -0.71 7.04 -4.14
N VAL A 248 0.00 6.31 -3.27
CA VAL A 248 0.99 6.87 -2.34
C VAL A 248 2.32 6.15 -2.61
N PRO A 249 3.36 6.87 -3.09
CA PRO A 249 4.67 6.28 -3.35
C PRO A 249 5.23 5.56 -2.12
N PHE A 250 5.83 4.39 -2.33
CA PHE A 250 6.49 3.65 -1.27
C PHE A 250 7.78 4.36 -0.86
N ASN A 251 7.96 4.55 0.45
CA ASN A 251 9.14 5.18 1.03
C ASN A 251 9.60 4.41 2.27
N LEU A 252 10.89 4.56 2.62
CA LEU A 252 11.41 4.06 3.89
C LEU A 252 10.68 4.75 5.05
N SER A 253 9.91 3.97 5.81
CA SER A 253 9.13 4.43 6.96
C SER A 253 9.89 4.25 8.27
N THR A 254 10.56 3.10 8.42
CA THR A 254 11.33 2.79 9.63
C THR A 254 12.61 2.06 9.27
N CYS A 255 13.72 2.47 9.88
CA CYS A 255 14.98 1.73 9.90
C CYS A 255 15.49 1.79 11.32
N SER A 256 15.26 0.73 12.10
CA SER A 256 15.73 0.70 13.49
C SER A 256 16.05 -0.71 13.93
N GLY A 257 17.28 -0.91 14.41
CA GLY A 257 17.71 -2.18 14.99
C GLY A 257 17.56 -3.33 14.00
N ASN A 258 16.56 -4.17 14.23
CA ASN A 258 16.30 -5.39 13.49
C ASN A 258 15.11 -5.29 12.52
N LEU A 259 14.60 -4.09 12.22
CA LEU A 259 13.48 -3.87 11.32
C LEU A 259 13.76 -2.76 10.30
N VAL A 260 13.51 -3.06 9.03
CA VAL A 260 13.35 -2.09 7.93
C VAL A 260 11.91 -2.19 7.45
N SER A 261 11.19 -1.07 7.45
CA SER A 261 9.79 -1.00 7.02
C SER A 261 9.64 0.05 5.92
N ILE A 262 9.04 -0.36 4.80
CA ILE A 262 8.84 0.45 3.60
C ILE A 262 7.34 0.49 3.32
N CYS A 263 6.73 1.66 3.38
CA CYS A 263 5.28 1.80 3.34
C CYS A 263 4.82 2.74 2.23
N GLY A 264 3.65 2.44 1.67
CA GLY A 264 2.98 3.18 0.61
C GLY A 264 1.53 2.75 0.48
N ALA A 265 0.87 3.08 -0.63
CA ALA A 265 -0.49 2.63 -0.88
C ALA A 265 -0.79 2.46 -2.36
N PHE A 266 -1.54 1.41 -2.68
CA PHE A 266 -2.19 1.25 -3.97
C PHE A 266 -3.45 2.13 -4.04
N ALA A 267 -3.92 2.46 -5.25
CA ALA A 267 -5.12 3.27 -5.43
C ALA A 267 -6.39 2.59 -4.90
N SER A 268 -6.43 1.26 -4.92
CA SER A 268 -7.51 0.44 -4.37
C SER A 268 -7.04 -0.98 -4.03
N GLU A 269 -7.89 -1.77 -3.36
CA GLU A 269 -7.67 -3.21 -3.15
C GLU A 269 -7.61 -3.97 -4.49
N ALA A 270 -8.36 -3.53 -5.50
CA ALA A 270 -8.34 -4.14 -6.83
C ALA A 270 -6.96 -4.00 -7.48
N ASP A 271 -6.30 -2.84 -7.31
CA ASP A 271 -4.94 -2.60 -7.82
C ASP A 271 -3.91 -3.50 -7.12
N SER A 272 -3.97 -3.62 -5.80
CA SER A 272 -3.02 -4.47 -5.06
C SER A 272 -3.21 -5.95 -5.38
N MET A 273 -4.45 -6.40 -5.60
CA MET A 273 -4.76 -7.78 -5.96
C MET A 273 -4.20 -8.21 -7.32
N LEU A 274 -3.90 -7.29 -8.23
CA LEU A 274 -3.20 -7.61 -9.49
C LEU A 274 -1.79 -8.19 -9.26
N LEU A 275 -1.20 -7.94 -8.10
CA LEU A 275 0.13 -8.40 -7.70
C LEU A 275 0.09 -9.65 -6.81
N GLN A 276 -1.08 -10.10 -6.38
CA GLN A 276 -1.18 -11.13 -5.35
C GLN A 276 -0.56 -12.47 -5.77
N ASP A 277 -0.67 -12.85 -7.05
CA ASP A 277 -0.05 -14.06 -7.60
C ASP A 277 1.48 -13.97 -7.61
N ALA A 278 2.03 -12.76 -7.77
CA ALA A 278 3.47 -12.49 -7.76
C ALA A 278 4.01 -12.12 -6.37
N ALA A 279 3.16 -12.00 -5.36
CA ALA A 279 3.53 -11.48 -4.05
C ALA A 279 4.61 -12.35 -3.36
N ASN A 280 4.52 -13.67 -3.52
CA ASN A 280 5.51 -14.60 -2.97
C ASN A 280 6.87 -14.48 -3.66
N ASP A 281 6.87 -14.29 -4.98
CA ASP A 281 8.11 -14.10 -5.76
C ASP A 281 8.76 -12.77 -5.41
N LEU A 282 7.96 -11.70 -5.26
CA LEU A 282 8.43 -10.40 -4.77
C LEU A 282 9.05 -10.50 -3.37
N ALA A 283 8.37 -11.18 -2.44
CA ALA A 283 8.92 -11.38 -1.09
C ALA A 283 10.24 -12.18 -1.11
N ALA A 284 10.37 -13.17 -2.00
CA ALA A 284 11.61 -13.94 -2.18
C ALA A 284 12.73 -13.08 -2.79
N ASP A 285 12.40 -12.25 -3.79
CA ASP A 285 13.33 -11.30 -4.39
C ASP A 285 13.81 -10.28 -3.37
N PHE A 286 12.92 -9.74 -2.54
CA PHE A 286 13.28 -8.82 -1.46
C PHE A 286 14.16 -9.49 -0.41
N LEU A 287 13.90 -10.76 -0.08
CA LEU A 287 14.76 -11.53 0.80
C LEU A 287 16.17 -11.72 0.19
N SER A 288 16.25 -11.88 -1.14
CA SER A 288 17.52 -11.99 -1.87
C SER A 288 18.33 -10.69 -1.91
N ILE A 289 17.68 -9.52 -1.80
CA ILE A 289 18.38 -8.22 -1.69
C ILE A 289 19.25 -8.20 -0.43
N VAL A 290 18.74 -8.74 0.67
CA VAL A 290 19.42 -8.74 1.98
C VAL A 290 20.41 -9.90 2.11
N THR A 291 20.04 -11.07 1.59
CA THR A 291 20.90 -12.27 1.64
C THR A 291 21.94 -12.30 0.52
N GLY A 292 21.87 -11.38 -0.44
CA GLY A 292 22.72 -11.38 -1.63
C GLY A 292 22.22 -12.33 -2.72
N ARG A 293 22.78 -12.19 -3.93
CA ARG A 293 22.46 -13.06 -5.07
C ARG A 293 22.77 -14.51 -4.69
N PHE A 294 21.82 -15.41 -4.93
CA PHE A 294 21.85 -16.86 -4.64
C PHE A 294 21.43 -17.32 -3.24
N GLY A 295 20.90 -16.44 -2.39
CA GLY A 295 20.22 -16.84 -1.14
C GLY A 295 21.18 -17.34 -0.04
N THR A 296 22.47 -17.07 -0.16
CA THR A 296 23.47 -17.46 0.83
C THR A 296 23.66 -16.33 1.83
N CYS A 297 23.16 -16.51 3.05
CA CYS A 297 23.25 -15.47 4.06
C CYS A 297 24.68 -14.96 4.26
N PRO A 298 24.89 -13.64 4.28
CA PRO A 298 26.15 -13.06 4.69
C PRO A 298 26.56 -13.58 6.09
N PRO A 299 27.86 -13.82 6.34
CA PRO A 299 28.33 -14.37 7.61
C PRO A 299 27.95 -13.55 8.85
N TYR A 300 27.81 -12.23 8.73
CA TYR A 300 27.33 -11.39 9.85
C TYR A 300 25.87 -11.66 10.24
N LEU A 301 25.10 -12.35 9.38
CA LEU A 301 23.76 -12.83 9.70
C LEU A 301 23.74 -14.29 10.19
N GLU A 302 24.87 -15.00 10.28
CA GLU A 302 24.92 -16.37 10.82
C GLU A 302 24.23 -16.42 12.20
N GLY A 303 23.32 -17.37 12.40
CA GLY A 303 22.56 -17.49 13.64
C GLY A 303 21.43 -16.47 13.80
N HIS A 304 20.93 -15.91 12.71
CA HIS A 304 19.71 -15.12 12.65
C HIS A 304 18.67 -15.75 11.72
N ASN A 305 17.40 -15.45 11.96
CA ASN A 305 16.31 -15.66 11.00
C ASN A 305 15.95 -14.33 10.38
N LEU A 306 15.99 -14.26 9.06
CA LEU A 306 15.60 -13.10 8.28
C LEU A 306 14.23 -13.36 7.66
N ALA A 307 13.30 -12.43 7.80
CA ALA A 307 11.98 -12.54 7.20
C ALA A 307 11.62 -11.25 6.45
N VAL A 308 11.01 -11.42 5.28
CA VAL A 308 10.31 -10.36 4.57
C VAL A 308 8.81 -10.65 4.64
N SER A 309 8.04 -9.72 5.18
CA SER A 309 6.59 -9.73 5.06
C SER A 309 6.11 -8.55 4.22
N ILE A 310 5.09 -8.79 3.42
CA ILE A 310 4.32 -7.76 2.73
C ILE A 310 2.95 -7.80 3.40
N ASP A 311 2.60 -6.75 4.12
CA ASP A 311 1.38 -6.70 4.90
C ASP A 311 0.59 -5.44 4.56
N GLY A 312 -0.69 -5.61 4.17
CA GLY A 312 -1.64 -4.50 4.14
C GLY A 312 -1.89 -4.00 5.56
N THR A 313 -1.69 -2.71 5.84
CA THR A 313 -1.79 -2.14 7.21
C THR A 313 -3.24 -1.93 7.68
N ALA A 314 -4.21 -2.67 7.14
CA ALA A 314 -5.63 -2.49 7.47
C ALA A 314 -6.17 -3.71 8.24
N ASP A 315 -6.66 -3.44 9.46
CA ASP A 315 -7.13 -4.39 10.48
C ASP A 315 -8.24 -5.38 10.08
N THR A 316 -8.67 -5.45 8.81
CA THR A 316 -9.75 -6.37 8.40
C THR A 316 -9.53 -7.10 7.07
N ARG A 317 -8.68 -6.61 6.15
CA ARG A 317 -8.26 -7.32 4.93
C ARG A 317 -6.90 -6.83 4.45
N PRO A 318 -5.88 -7.69 4.31
CA PRO A 318 -4.59 -7.27 3.78
C PRO A 318 -4.70 -6.99 2.28
N CYS A 319 -4.25 -5.81 1.85
CA CYS A 319 -4.20 -5.38 0.45
C CYS A 319 -3.37 -6.30 -0.44
N LEU A 320 -2.19 -6.63 0.05
CA LEU A 320 -1.23 -7.53 -0.55
C LEU A 320 -0.61 -8.30 0.61
N ASN A 321 -0.54 -9.62 0.49
CA ASN A 321 0.04 -10.45 1.53
C ASN A 321 1.05 -11.46 0.99
N ALA A 322 2.23 -11.48 1.58
CA ALA A 322 3.24 -12.50 1.36
C ALA A 322 4.20 -12.55 2.53
N ILE A 323 4.77 -13.73 2.78
CA ILE A 323 5.84 -13.88 3.76
C ILE A 323 6.87 -14.85 3.24
N GLN A 324 8.14 -14.47 3.32
CA GLN A 324 9.29 -15.31 3.03
C GLN A 324 10.30 -15.18 4.15
N SER A 325 10.96 -16.28 4.50
CA SER A 325 11.97 -16.26 5.56
C SER A 325 13.07 -17.28 5.32
N ILE A 326 14.24 -17.01 5.88
CA ILE A 326 15.40 -17.88 5.80
C ILE A 326 16.17 -17.83 7.12
N SER A 327 16.52 -19.02 7.61
CA SER A 327 17.44 -19.16 8.74
C SER A 327 18.88 -19.19 8.22
N CYS A 328 19.63 -18.17 8.59
CA CYS A 328 21.03 -18.01 8.20
C CYS A 328 21.90 -18.99 8.97
N SER A 329 22.32 -20.03 8.27
CA SER A 329 23.19 -21.08 8.79
C SER A 329 24.60 -20.94 8.23
N ARG A 330 25.54 -21.54 8.94
CA ARG A 330 26.92 -21.61 8.51
C ARG A 330 27.06 -22.49 7.28
N GLU A 331 27.84 -22.02 6.31
CA GLU A 331 28.23 -22.84 5.18
C GLU A 331 29.22 -23.94 5.58
N ASN A 332 29.05 -25.11 4.96
CA ASN A 332 29.97 -26.22 5.13
C ASN A 332 31.14 -26.09 4.15
N VAL A 333 32.26 -25.57 4.63
CA VAL A 333 33.50 -25.44 3.85
C VAL A 333 34.56 -26.45 4.29
N SER A 334 35.49 -26.78 3.40
CA SER A 334 36.56 -27.76 3.65
C SER A 334 37.76 -27.19 4.45
N PHE A 335 37.51 -26.20 5.30
CA PHE A 335 38.49 -25.47 6.09
C PHE A 335 37.99 -25.35 7.53
N PRO A 336 38.85 -25.50 8.56
CA PRO A 336 40.26 -25.87 8.49
C PRO A 336 40.44 -27.34 8.09
N LYS A 337 41.63 -27.71 7.60
CA LYS A 337 41.94 -29.11 7.23
C LYS A 337 42.14 -30.04 8.45
N CYS A 338 42.38 -29.47 9.63
CA CYS A 338 42.56 -30.23 10.86
C CYS A 338 41.24 -30.51 11.59
N ILE A 339 41.20 -31.60 12.35
CA ILE A 339 40.06 -31.95 13.20
C ILE A 339 40.14 -31.14 14.49
N CYS A 340 39.21 -30.19 14.66
CA CYS A 340 39.09 -29.36 15.85
C CYS A 340 37.65 -28.81 15.96
N ASP A 341 37.27 -28.31 17.14
CA ASP A 341 35.94 -27.75 17.37
C ASP A 341 35.83 -26.36 16.74
N THR A 342 35.11 -26.28 15.62
CA THR A 342 34.95 -25.05 14.82
C THR A 342 33.74 -24.23 15.22
N ARG A 343 32.89 -24.70 16.15
CA ARG A 343 31.61 -24.02 16.49
C ARG A 343 31.85 -22.60 17.01
N LEU A 344 30.96 -21.66 16.67
CA LEU A 344 30.97 -20.33 17.29
C LEU A 344 30.83 -20.46 18.81
N GLY A 345 31.60 -19.66 19.55
CA GLY A 345 31.61 -19.70 21.00
C GLY A 345 32.26 -20.94 21.60
N ALA A 346 32.85 -21.85 20.81
CA ALA A 346 33.59 -22.99 21.35
C ALA A 346 34.74 -22.55 22.28
N THR A 347 35.36 -21.41 21.97
CA THR A 347 36.33 -20.70 22.84
C THR A 347 35.81 -19.28 23.11
N PRO A 348 36.37 -18.54 24.08
CA PRO A 348 35.93 -17.17 24.32
C PRO A 348 36.38 -16.21 23.22
N TYR A 349 37.22 -16.62 22.27
CA TYR A 349 37.74 -15.75 21.22
C TYR A 349 36.86 -15.74 19.99
N ALA A 350 36.69 -14.55 19.41
CA ALA A 350 35.96 -14.40 18.15
C ALA A 350 36.53 -13.30 17.27
N ALA A 351 36.39 -13.46 15.96
CA ALA A 351 36.67 -12.39 15.01
C ALA A 351 35.40 -11.58 14.76
N LEU A 352 35.54 -10.25 14.64
CA LEU A 352 34.46 -9.40 14.18
C LEU A 352 34.17 -9.69 12.70
N PRO A 353 32.93 -9.52 12.24
CA PRO A 353 32.52 -9.96 10.91
C PRO A 353 33.02 -9.06 9.77
N PHE A 354 33.65 -7.93 10.08
CA PHE A 354 34.15 -6.98 9.07
C PHE A 354 35.64 -6.69 9.28
N TYR A 355 36.39 -6.62 8.17
CA TYR A 355 37.76 -6.12 8.17
C TYR A 355 37.78 -4.66 7.74
N SER A 356 38.87 -3.96 8.04
CA SER A 356 39.14 -2.62 7.48
C SER A 356 40.31 -2.68 6.50
N VAL A 357 40.31 -1.78 5.53
CA VAL A 357 41.41 -1.62 4.56
C VAL A 357 42.19 -0.36 4.91
N GLN A 358 43.52 -0.47 4.92
CA GLN A 358 44.40 0.67 5.14
C GLN A 358 45.66 0.59 4.26
N PRO A 359 46.38 1.71 4.05
CA PRO A 359 47.66 1.68 3.35
C PRO A 359 48.62 0.67 4.00
N GLY A 360 49.27 -0.15 3.18
CA GLY A 360 50.21 -1.12 3.68
C GLY A 360 51.49 -0.47 4.21
N ARG A 361 52.31 -1.28 4.88
CA ARG A 361 53.61 -0.81 5.41
C ARG A 361 54.58 -0.42 4.32
N LEU A 362 54.48 -1.08 3.18
CA LEU A 362 55.22 -0.75 1.98
C LEU A 362 54.28 -0.02 1.03
N LYS A 363 54.83 0.87 0.20
CA LYS A 363 54.04 1.56 -0.83
C LYS A 363 53.41 0.60 -1.86
N THR A 364 53.91 -0.63 -1.93
CA THR A 364 53.45 -1.70 -2.82
C THR A 364 52.53 -2.70 -2.12
N THR A 365 52.04 -2.38 -0.92
CA THR A 365 51.14 -3.26 -0.19
C THR A 365 49.89 -2.55 0.32
N THR A 366 48.85 -3.33 0.54
CA THR A 366 47.58 -2.98 1.16
C THR A 366 47.43 -3.82 2.41
N GLN A 367 46.98 -3.22 3.51
CA GLN A 367 46.67 -3.94 4.73
C GLN A 367 45.18 -4.19 4.89
N TYR A 368 44.84 -5.45 5.14
CA TYR A 368 43.50 -5.89 5.50
C TYR A 368 43.49 -6.28 6.98
N CYS A 369 42.81 -5.50 7.80
CA CYS A 369 42.86 -5.58 9.26
C CYS A 369 41.64 -6.24 9.84
N PHE A 370 41.87 -7.38 10.50
CA PHE A 370 40.88 -8.20 11.17
C PHE A 370 40.91 -7.87 12.66
N LYS A 371 39.75 -7.53 13.23
CA LYS A 371 39.61 -7.25 14.66
C LYS A 371 39.04 -8.45 15.40
N PHE A 372 39.47 -8.62 16.64
CA PHE A 372 39.07 -9.72 17.49
C PHE A 372 38.47 -9.22 18.80
N THR A 373 37.57 -10.01 19.36
CA THR A 373 36.89 -9.73 20.61
C THR A 373 36.70 -11.01 21.41
N THR A 374 36.05 -10.88 22.56
CA THR A 374 35.66 -12.01 23.39
C THR A 374 34.15 -12.13 23.48
N ILE A 375 33.64 -13.36 23.43
CA ILE A 375 32.21 -13.69 23.49
C ILE A 375 31.93 -14.72 24.60
N PRO A 376 30.68 -14.82 25.09
CA PRO A 376 30.28 -15.92 25.95
C PRO A 376 30.52 -17.28 25.28
N THR A 377 31.02 -18.24 26.04
CA THR A 377 31.34 -19.57 25.51
C THR A 377 30.15 -20.51 25.64
N ILE A 378 29.99 -21.41 24.66
CA ILE A 378 29.10 -22.56 24.78
C ILE A 378 29.75 -23.64 25.65
N THR A 379 28.94 -24.43 26.36
CA THR A 379 29.44 -25.54 27.18
C THR A 379 30.17 -26.57 26.32
N GLY A 380 31.43 -26.88 26.67
CA GLY A 380 32.23 -27.86 25.94
C GLY A 380 33.69 -27.91 26.40
N PRO A 381 34.50 -28.82 25.83
CA PRO A 381 35.91 -29.00 26.22
C PRO A 381 36.80 -27.79 25.90
N CYS A 382 36.33 -26.88 25.05
CA CYS A 382 37.05 -25.70 24.59
C CYS A 382 36.68 -24.41 25.34
N SER A 383 35.66 -24.45 26.21
CA SER A 383 35.07 -23.25 26.83
C SER A 383 36.01 -22.56 27.82
N ASN A 384 37.05 -23.26 28.28
CA ASN A 384 38.04 -22.75 29.23
C ASN A 384 39.38 -22.34 28.57
N ALA A 385 39.42 -22.18 27.24
CA ALA A 385 40.63 -21.77 26.55
C ALA A 385 41.10 -20.38 27.02
N THR A 386 42.29 -20.31 27.63
CA THR A 386 42.85 -19.09 28.23
C THR A 386 43.88 -18.36 27.37
N ILE A 387 44.30 -18.99 26.26
CA ILE A 387 45.31 -18.46 25.35
C ILE A 387 44.81 -18.50 23.91
N PHE A 388 44.93 -17.36 23.23
CA PHE A 388 44.83 -17.20 21.79
C PHE A 388 46.22 -17.41 21.18
N SER A 389 46.48 -18.60 20.62
CA SER A 389 47.80 -19.04 20.18
C SER A 389 48.15 -18.56 18.76
N LYS A 390 47.21 -18.67 17.82
CA LYS A 390 47.40 -18.28 16.40
C LYS A 390 46.07 -18.06 15.70
N VAL A 391 46.11 -17.36 14.56
CA VAL A 391 45.04 -17.37 13.55
C VAL A 391 45.55 -18.09 12.31
N GLU A 392 44.70 -18.94 11.73
CA GLU A 392 44.91 -19.49 10.40
C GLU A 392 43.85 -18.93 9.45
N PHE A 393 44.24 -18.49 8.25
CA PHE A 393 43.37 -17.99 7.20
C PHE A 393 43.35 -18.96 6.03
N TRP A 394 42.19 -19.12 5.38
CA TRP A 394 42.05 -19.92 4.17
C TRP A 394 42.52 -19.09 2.97
N GLY A 395 43.76 -19.30 2.55
CA GLY A 395 44.45 -18.46 1.56
C GLY A 395 44.95 -19.27 0.38
N ASN A 396 44.85 -18.68 -0.80
CA ASN A 396 45.31 -19.24 -2.07
C ASN A 396 46.83 -19.37 -2.08
N GLU A 397 47.30 -20.60 -2.03
CA GLU A 397 48.70 -20.96 -1.90
C GLU A 397 49.53 -20.57 -3.13
N ASN A 398 48.89 -20.41 -4.30
CA ASN A 398 49.56 -19.89 -5.50
C ASN A 398 50.01 -18.43 -5.32
N LEU A 399 49.44 -17.71 -4.36
CA LEU A 399 49.74 -16.32 -4.03
C LEU A 399 50.66 -16.19 -2.79
N ARG A 400 51.36 -17.27 -2.40
CA ARG A 400 52.34 -17.31 -1.29
C ARG A 400 53.30 -16.12 -1.26
N ARG A 401 53.73 -15.62 -2.43
CA ARG A 401 54.72 -14.53 -2.56
C ARG A 401 54.10 -13.13 -2.47
N ASN A 402 52.78 -13.03 -2.52
CA ASN A 402 52.05 -11.77 -2.51
C ASN A 402 51.70 -11.32 -1.08
N ILE A 403 51.74 -12.21 -0.09
CA ILE A 403 51.68 -11.79 1.32
C ILE A 403 53.09 -11.44 1.83
N ARG A 404 53.25 -10.24 2.40
CA ARG A 404 54.52 -9.75 2.97
C ARG A 404 54.66 -10.03 4.46
N GLY A 405 53.57 -10.36 5.15
CA GLY A 405 53.54 -10.73 6.55
C GLY A 405 52.27 -10.26 7.24
N PHE A 406 52.30 -10.24 8.57
CA PHE A 406 51.24 -9.70 9.40
C PHE A 406 51.77 -8.59 10.31
N ALA A 407 50.98 -7.55 10.50
CA ALA A 407 51.15 -6.59 11.57
C ALA A 407 50.12 -6.91 12.65
N ILE A 408 50.56 -7.22 13.87
CA ILE A 408 49.70 -7.66 14.98
C ILE A 408 49.74 -6.65 16.12
N LYS A 409 48.59 -6.41 16.75
CA LYS A 409 48.45 -5.46 17.85
C LYS A 409 47.50 -6.01 18.91
N PRO A 410 48.02 -6.60 20.01
CA PRO A 410 47.18 -6.98 21.14
C PRO A 410 46.62 -5.73 21.83
N THR A 411 45.51 -5.89 22.54
CA THR A 411 44.92 -4.83 23.35
C THR A 411 45.92 -4.29 24.37
N GLY A 412 46.01 -2.97 24.47
CA GLY A 412 46.97 -2.26 25.32
C GLY A 412 48.34 -2.02 24.68
N ALA A 413 48.64 -2.61 23.52
CA ALA A 413 49.84 -2.26 22.78
C ALA A 413 49.68 -0.93 22.03
N THR A 414 50.73 -0.11 22.03
CA THR A 414 50.76 1.17 21.30
C THR A 414 51.08 1.00 19.83
N ASN A 415 51.99 0.06 19.51
CA ASN A 415 52.52 -0.17 18.17
C ASN A 415 52.19 -1.59 17.67
N TYR A 416 52.18 -1.75 16.35
CA TYR A 416 52.13 -3.08 15.75
C TYR A 416 53.47 -3.79 15.84
N THR A 417 53.42 -5.08 16.15
CA THR A 417 54.55 -6.00 15.99
C THR A 417 54.43 -6.67 14.63
N ILE A 418 55.55 -6.77 13.91
CA ILE A 418 55.57 -7.44 12.61
C ILE A 418 55.98 -8.89 12.77
N ILE A 419 55.19 -9.80 12.20
CA ILE A 419 55.52 -11.21 12.09
C ILE A 419 55.52 -11.65 10.63
N SER A 420 56.40 -12.60 10.30
CA SER A 420 56.44 -13.17 8.96
C SER A 420 55.24 -14.08 8.72
N ALA A 421 54.75 -14.13 7.48
CA ALA A 421 53.72 -15.09 7.11
C ALA A 421 54.29 -16.51 7.17
N SER A 422 53.62 -17.37 7.93
CA SER A 422 53.90 -18.81 7.97
C SER A 422 52.81 -19.54 7.19
N TRP A 423 53.18 -20.52 6.39
CA TRP A 423 52.22 -21.32 5.61
C TRP A 423 52.11 -22.74 6.16
N GLY A 424 50.94 -23.35 5.98
CA GLY A 424 50.72 -24.77 6.22
C GLY A 424 51.52 -25.67 5.27
N ALA A 425 51.27 -26.98 5.37
CA ALA A 425 51.82 -27.92 4.41
C ALA A 425 51.30 -27.57 3.01
N ARG A 426 52.06 -27.95 1.99
CA ARG A 426 51.65 -27.70 0.60
C ARG A 426 50.35 -28.44 0.31
N GLY A 427 49.34 -27.72 -0.18
CA GLY A 427 47.98 -28.20 -0.41
C GLY A 427 47.00 -27.91 0.73
N ASP A 428 47.46 -27.40 1.87
CA ASP A 428 46.57 -27.01 2.99
C ASP A 428 45.84 -25.69 2.70
N GLU A 429 46.33 -24.88 1.75
CA GLU A 429 45.77 -23.55 1.43
C GLU A 429 45.65 -22.67 2.70
N THR A 430 46.64 -22.74 3.59
CA THR A 430 46.53 -22.12 4.93
C THR A 430 47.71 -21.19 5.21
N VAL A 431 47.43 -19.93 5.53
CA VAL A 431 48.43 -18.96 6.00
C VAL A 431 48.16 -18.57 7.45
N LYS A 432 49.22 -18.33 8.22
CA LYS A 432 49.18 -18.32 9.69
C LYS A 432 49.80 -17.04 10.24
N ALA A 433 49.07 -16.38 11.13
CA ALA A 433 49.58 -15.36 12.03
C ALA A 433 49.97 -16.06 13.35
N THR A 434 51.25 -16.34 13.53
CA THR A 434 51.78 -17.11 14.67
C THR A 434 53.26 -16.78 14.94
N PRO A 435 53.73 -16.89 16.19
CA PRO A 435 52.96 -17.05 17.43
C PRO A 435 52.30 -15.74 17.89
N LEU A 436 51.11 -15.84 18.49
CA LEU A 436 50.42 -14.70 19.13
C LEU A 436 50.55 -14.77 20.66
N ASN A 437 50.13 -15.90 21.24
CA ASN A 437 50.18 -16.18 22.69
C ASN A 437 49.49 -15.10 23.55
N TRP A 438 48.35 -14.58 23.09
CA TRP A 438 47.59 -13.56 23.80
C TRP A 438 46.69 -14.18 24.85
N ASN A 439 46.62 -13.59 26.04
CA ASN A 439 45.57 -13.92 27.01
C ASN A 439 44.23 -13.27 26.63
N ILE A 440 43.16 -13.59 27.35
CA ILE A 440 41.81 -13.06 27.13
C ILE A 440 41.78 -11.52 27.03
N GLY A 441 42.44 -10.82 27.96
CA GLY A 441 42.46 -9.35 27.98
C GLY A 441 43.22 -8.74 26.79
N GLN A 442 44.29 -9.40 26.36
CA GLN A 442 45.07 -9.00 25.18
C GLN A 442 44.33 -9.28 23.87
N ALA A 443 43.49 -10.32 23.83
CA ALA A 443 42.70 -10.67 22.65
C ALA A 443 41.49 -9.74 22.45
N ALA A 444 40.86 -9.28 23.53
CA ALA A 444 39.66 -8.46 23.51
C ALA A 444 39.93 -7.04 22.96
N GLY A 445 39.70 -6.82 21.66
CA GLY A 445 40.02 -5.59 20.95
C GLY A 445 41.36 -5.63 20.20
N SER A 446 41.97 -6.81 20.07
CA SER A 446 43.19 -6.99 19.29
C SER A 446 42.93 -6.89 17.79
N GLU A 447 44.00 -6.64 17.04
CA GLU A 447 43.95 -6.50 15.59
C GLU A 447 45.10 -7.25 14.93
N ILE A 448 44.80 -7.90 13.80
CA ILE A 448 45.79 -8.55 12.91
C ILE A 448 45.58 -7.99 11.51
N CYS A 449 46.58 -7.32 10.96
CA CYS A 449 46.57 -6.79 9.61
C CYS A 449 47.41 -7.66 8.68
N MET A 450 46.78 -8.24 7.66
CA MET A 450 47.43 -8.98 6.59
C MET A 450 47.97 -8.02 5.55
N ASP A 451 49.28 -8.06 5.29
CA ASP A 451 49.97 -7.13 4.39
C ASP A 451 50.13 -7.79 3.02
N ILE A 452 49.31 -7.41 2.05
CA ILE A 452 49.20 -8.04 0.73
C ILE A 452 49.72 -7.08 -0.35
N ASP A 453 50.44 -7.60 -1.34
CA ASP A 453 50.90 -6.85 -2.51
C ASP A 453 49.73 -6.21 -3.27
N THR A 454 49.86 -4.93 -3.63
CA THR A 454 48.79 -4.15 -4.31
C THR A 454 48.39 -4.72 -5.67
N THR A 455 49.15 -5.66 -6.23
CA THR A 455 48.81 -6.34 -7.48
C THR A 455 47.69 -7.38 -7.33
N ILE A 456 47.31 -7.74 -6.11
CA ILE A 456 46.20 -8.66 -5.83
C ILE A 456 45.28 -8.08 -4.76
N SER A 457 44.01 -8.48 -4.79
CA SER A 457 43.03 -8.11 -3.76
C SER A 457 42.87 -9.22 -2.72
N LEU A 458 42.24 -8.89 -1.58
CA LEU A 458 41.85 -9.93 -0.60
C LEU A 458 40.88 -10.95 -1.21
N LYS A 459 40.03 -10.53 -2.16
CA LYS A 459 39.13 -11.42 -2.90
C LYS A 459 39.88 -12.50 -3.68
N ASP A 460 41.05 -12.17 -4.24
CA ASP A 460 41.87 -13.12 -4.99
C ASP A 460 42.72 -14.00 -4.06
N PHE A 461 43.11 -13.42 -2.92
CA PHE A 461 43.95 -14.07 -1.92
C PHE A 461 43.19 -15.07 -1.06
N CYS A 462 42.04 -14.70 -0.51
CA CYS A 462 41.27 -15.59 0.36
C CYS A 462 40.36 -16.51 -0.44
N LEU A 463 40.28 -17.76 0.00
CA LEU A 463 39.40 -18.76 -0.59
C LEU A 463 38.05 -18.79 0.12
N GLY A 464 37.02 -19.19 -0.62
CA GLY A 464 35.68 -19.38 -0.11
C GLY A 464 34.60 -18.94 -1.11
N PRO A 465 33.33 -19.23 -0.81
CA PRO A 465 32.19 -18.83 -1.64
C PRO A 465 31.86 -17.33 -1.55
N PHE A 466 32.21 -16.65 -0.45
CA PHE A 466 32.01 -15.20 -0.34
C PHE A 466 33.11 -14.41 -1.04
N SER A 467 32.75 -13.74 -2.14
CA SER A 467 33.65 -12.82 -2.86
C SER A 467 34.10 -11.69 -1.93
N GLY A 468 35.41 -11.56 -1.73
CA GLY A 468 35.97 -10.54 -0.82
C GLY A 468 35.91 -10.92 0.66
N GLY A 469 35.36 -12.10 1.00
CA GLY A 469 35.41 -12.64 2.36
C GLY A 469 36.69 -13.43 2.62
N CYS A 470 37.08 -13.53 3.89
CA CYS A 470 38.18 -14.38 4.31
C CYS A 470 37.76 -15.29 5.47
N TYR A 471 37.91 -16.61 5.28
CA TYR A 471 37.71 -17.60 6.34
C TYR A 471 38.92 -17.64 7.24
N LEU A 472 38.70 -17.70 8.54
CA LEU A 472 39.76 -17.84 9.53
C LEU A 472 39.35 -18.72 10.71
N ASN A 473 40.34 -19.33 11.36
CA ASN A 473 40.19 -20.08 12.59
C ASN A 473 41.10 -19.52 13.68
N ILE A 474 40.55 -19.36 14.88
CA ILE A 474 41.30 -18.93 16.06
C ILE A 474 41.68 -20.16 16.88
N PHE A 475 42.97 -20.41 17.07
CA PHE A 475 43.42 -21.61 17.77
C PHE A 475 43.88 -21.33 19.19
N ASP A 476 43.53 -22.27 20.07
CA ASP A 476 44.17 -22.43 21.36
C ASP A 476 45.51 -23.20 21.24
N PRO A 477 46.32 -23.29 22.31
CA PRO A 477 47.58 -24.05 22.28
C PRO A 477 47.42 -25.54 22.03
N THR A 478 46.28 -26.15 22.41
CA THR A 478 46.05 -27.60 22.21
C THR A 478 45.77 -27.95 20.74
N ARG A 479 45.36 -26.97 19.95
CA ARG A 479 44.93 -27.09 18.55
C ARG A 479 43.66 -27.91 18.36
N LYS A 480 42.98 -28.29 19.45
CA LYS A 480 41.69 -29.00 19.42
C LYS A 480 40.52 -28.03 19.36
N CYS A 481 40.75 -26.75 19.66
CA CYS A 481 39.74 -25.71 19.67
C CYS A 481 40.08 -24.66 18.61
N CYS A 482 39.17 -24.46 17.66
CA CYS A 482 39.45 -23.67 16.45
C CYS A 482 38.19 -22.98 15.89
N PRO A 483 37.42 -22.21 16.67
CA PRO A 483 36.21 -21.58 16.16
C PRO A 483 36.48 -20.86 14.84
N MET A 484 35.64 -21.16 13.85
CA MET A 484 35.76 -20.64 12.50
C MET A 484 34.90 -19.39 12.36
N PHE A 485 35.41 -18.39 11.66
CA PHE A 485 34.74 -17.16 11.33
C PHE A 485 34.96 -16.82 9.87
N VAL A 486 34.05 -16.03 9.31
CA VAL A 486 34.23 -15.40 8.01
C VAL A 486 34.15 -13.91 8.23
N VAL A 487 35.11 -13.19 7.67
CA VAL A 487 35.20 -11.73 7.77
C VAL A 487 35.04 -11.15 6.37
N LEU A 488 34.08 -10.24 6.20
CA LEU A 488 33.78 -9.57 4.94
C LEU A 488 34.34 -8.14 4.91
N ASP A 489 34.28 -7.52 3.73
CA ASP A 489 34.40 -6.07 3.63
C ASP A 489 33.27 -5.40 4.44
N GLY A 490 33.58 -4.27 5.08
CA GLY A 490 32.56 -3.52 5.80
C GLY A 490 31.43 -3.08 4.86
N PRO A 491 30.17 -3.05 5.33
CA PRO A 491 29.06 -2.49 4.58
C PRO A 491 29.25 -1.00 4.29
#